data_AF-A0A7Y2Z8E4-F1
#
_entry.id   AF-A0A7Y2Z8E4-F1
#
_cell.length_a   1.000
_cell.length_b   1.000
_cell.length_c   1.000
_cell.angle_alpha   90.00
_cell.angle_beta   90.00
_cell.angle_gamma   90.00
#
_symmetry.space_group_name_H-M   'P 1'
#
loop_
_entity.id
_entity.type
_entity.pdbx_description
1 polymer ?
#
loop_
_entity_poly.entity_id
_entity_poly.type
_entity_poly.pdbx_seq_one_letter_code
_entity_poly.pdbx_strand_id
1 'polypeptide(L)' 'MAEQKDPTTGKNLDPFWKCLTCGNTIQMPAPPEICPSCNQKCAFKDVTCYTPDCGGPGNIDPQL' A
#
# COMPACT_ATOMS: atom_id res chain seq x y z
N MET A 1 -0.41 -18.06 -14.39
CA MET A 1 -1.03 -16.94 -13.67
C MET A 1 -0.03 -16.54 -12.59
N ALA A 2 0.79 -15.54 -12.87
CA ALA A 2 1.94 -15.24 -12.01
C ALA A 2 1.51 -14.25 -10.93
N GLU A 3 1.57 -14.71 -9.68
CA GLU A 3 1.66 -13.87 -8.49
C GLU A 3 2.67 -12.75 -8.76
N GLN A 4 2.16 -11.52 -8.80
CA GLN A 4 2.95 -10.31 -8.77
C GLN A 4 3.49 -10.20 -7.33
N LYS A 5 4.68 -10.75 -7.12
CA LYS A 5 5.53 -10.44 -5.97
C LYS A 5 6.65 -9.54 -6.51
N ASP A 6 6.44 -8.24 -6.40
CA ASP A 6 7.35 -7.21 -6.83
C ASP A 6 8.75 -7.37 -6.17
N PRO A 7 9.84 -7.42 -6.94
CA PRO A 7 11.19 -7.62 -6.44
C PRO A 7 12.02 -6.35 -6.58
N THR A 8 12.04 -5.44 -5.59
CA THR A 8 13.10 -4.40 -5.55
C THR A 8 13.37 -3.91 -4.12
N THR A 9 14.54 -4.32 -3.61
CA THR A 9 15.41 -3.55 -2.71
C THR A 9 14.97 -3.39 -1.25
N GLY A 10 15.61 -4.18 -0.39
CA GLY A 10 15.46 -4.14 1.05
C GLY A 10 15.69 -2.77 1.67
N LYS A 11 14.61 -2.20 2.22
CA LYS A 11 14.56 -1.53 3.53
C LYS A 11 13.06 -1.43 3.93
N ASN A 12 12.65 -2.35 4.81
CA ASN A 12 11.34 -2.51 5.44
C ASN A 12 10.16 -2.92 4.54
N LEU A 13 9.86 -4.23 4.54
CA LEU A 13 8.74 -4.91 3.88
C LEU A 13 7.41 -4.76 4.65
N ASP A 14 7.28 -3.72 5.47
CA ASP A 14 6.07 -3.52 6.27
C ASP A 14 4.91 -3.08 5.36
N PRO A 15 3.75 -3.77 5.38
CA PRO A 15 2.61 -3.41 4.58
C PRO A 15 2.07 -2.04 4.95
N PHE A 16 1.52 -1.35 3.95
CA PHE A 16 0.85 -0.06 4.12
C PHE A 16 -0.63 -0.28 4.34
N TRP A 17 -1.15 0.29 5.43
CA TRP A 17 -2.54 0.20 5.82
C TRP A 17 -3.18 1.58 5.76
N LYS A 18 -4.20 1.74 4.92
CA LYS A 18 -4.99 2.96 4.83
C LYS A 18 -6.24 2.86 5.68
N CYS A 19 -6.40 3.78 6.63
CA CYS A 19 -7.61 3.93 7.43
C CYS A 19 -8.77 4.31 6.51
N LEU A 20 -9.86 3.54 6.56
CA LEU A 20 -11.06 3.81 5.77
C LEU A 20 -11.91 4.95 6.35
N THR A 21 -11.70 5.31 7.61
CA THR A 21 -12.46 6.37 8.30
C THR A 21 -11.87 7.76 8.05
N CYS A 22 -10.56 7.93 8.28
CA CYS A 22 -9.89 9.22 8.13
C CYS A 22 -9.01 9.33 6.87
N GLY A 23 -8.75 8.22 6.18
CA GLY A 23 -7.87 8.20 5.01
C GLY A 23 -6.36 8.18 5.32
N ASN A 24 -5.97 8.14 6.59
CA ASN A 24 -4.56 8.12 7.00
C ASN A 24 -3.88 6.79 6.63
N THR A 25 -2.66 6.84 6.09
CA THR A 25 -1.87 5.65 5.74
C THR A 25 -0.79 5.41 6.79
N ILE A 26 -0.72 4.20 7.33
CA ILE A 26 0.27 3.80 8.34
C ILE A 26 1.01 2.55 7.86
N GLN A 27 2.32 2.51 8.07
CA GLN A 27 3.20 1.42 7.65
C GLN A 27 3.59 0.58 8.85
N MET A 28 3.17 -0.68 8.88
CA MET A 28 3.38 -1.58 10.03
C MET A 28 2.95 -3.01 9.66
N PRO A 29 3.43 -4.03 10.37
CA PRO A 29 3.12 -5.44 10.06
C PRO A 29 1.65 -5.82 10.24
N ALA A 30 0.89 -5.13 11.10
CA ALA A 30 -0.51 -5.44 11.36
C ALA A 30 -1.35 -4.20 11.67
N PRO A 31 -2.62 -4.12 11.22
CA PRO A 31 -3.53 -3.01 11.50
C PRO A 31 -3.90 -2.95 12.99
N PRO A 32 -3.81 -1.78 13.65
CA PRO A 32 -4.30 -1.62 15.01
C PRO A 32 -5.82 -1.55 14.98
N GLU A 33 -6.47 -1.94 16.07
CA GLU A 33 -7.91 -1.69 16.22
C GLU A 33 -8.21 -0.20 16.26
N ILE A 34 -7.36 0.59 16.91
CA ILE A 34 -7.54 2.04 17.10
C ILE A 34 -6.57 2.79 16.19
N CYS A 35 -7.10 3.67 15.35
CA CYS A 35 -6.27 4.49 14.49
C CYS A 35 -5.56 5.58 15.30
N PRO A 36 -4.23 5.75 15.17
CA PRO A 36 -3.50 6.80 15.90
C PRO A 36 -3.80 8.22 15.39
N SER A 37 -4.47 8.36 14.25
CA SER A 37 -4.82 9.67 13.68
C SER A 37 -6.19 10.17 14.12
N CYS A 38 -7.17 9.28 14.30
CA CYS A 38 -8.52 9.65 14.73
C CYS A 38 -8.92 9.08 16.10
N ASN A 39 -8.08 8.25 16.74
CA ASN A 39 -8.31 7.65 18.05
C ASN A 39 -9.61 6.85 18.18
N GLN A 40 -10.13 6.32 17.08
CA GLN A 40 -11.34 5.51 17.05
C GLN A 40 -11.07 4.13 16.45
N LYS A 41 -11.97 3.17 16.73
CA LYS A 41 -11.93 1.84 16.11
C LYS A 41 -12.22 1.94 14.62
N CYS A 42 -11.23 1.64 13.78
CA CYS A 42 -11.30 1.86 12.34
C CYS A 42 -10.89 0.62 11.55
N ALA A 43 -11.51 0.44 10.39
CA ALA A 43 -11.09 -0.56 9.43
C ALA A 43 -9.91 -0.03 8.61
N PHE A 44 -8.90 -0.88 8.41
CA PHE A 44 -7.73 -0.57 7.61
C PHE A 44 -7.70 -1.45 6.36
N LYS A 45 -7.35 -0.84 5.22
CA LYS A 45 -7.20 -1.52 3.94
C LYS A 45 -5.71 -1.60 3.58
N ASP A 46 -5.24 -2.78 3.22
CA ASP A 46 -3.91 -2.96 2.65
C ASP A 46 -3.82 -2.20 1.31
N VAL A 47 -2.84 -1.31 1.21
CA VAL A 47 -2.55 -0.48 0.03
C VAL A 47 -1.09 -0.60 -0.41
N THR A 48 -0.43 -1.68 0.00
CA THR A 48 0.97 -1.97 -0.33
C THR A 48 1.21 -2.05 -1.86
N CYS A 49 0.17 -2.28 -2.65
CA CYS A 49 0.21 -2.43 -4.12
C CYS A 49 -0.23 -1.15 -4.90
N TYR A 50 0.02 0.05 -4.37
CA TYR A 50 -0.37 1.32 -5.05
C TYR A 50 0.77 2.31 -5.30
N THR A 51 2.03 1.92 -5.09
CA THR A 51 3.17 2.70 -5.58
C THR A 51 3.11 2.78 -7.11
N PRO A 52 3.25 3.98 -7.72
CA PRO A 52 3.03 4.23 -9.15
C PRO A 52 3.99 3.50 -10.11
N ASP A 53 4.85 2.62 -9.60
CA ASP A 53 5.67 1.69 -10.39
C ASP A 53 4.98 0.32 -10.59
N CYS A 54 3.68 0.19 -10.31
CA CYS A 54 2.89 -0.91 -10.90
C CYS A 54 2.53 -0.58 -12.37
N GLY A 55 3.54 -0.17 -13.13
CA GLY A 55 3.52 0.15 -14.54
C GLY A 55 4.75 -0.51 -15.15
N GLY A 56 4.74 -1.85 -15.21
CA GLY A 56 5.89 -2.65 -15.64
C GLY A 56 6.52 -2.18 -16.96
N PRO A 57 7.77 -2.61 -17.25
CA PRO A 57 8.50 -2.18 -18.44
C PRO A 57 7.73 -2.58 -19.71
N GLY A 58 7.04 -1.61 -20.33
CA GLY A 58 6.20 -1.85 -21.50
C GLY A 58 5.03 -0.88 -21.74
N ASN A 59 4.69 0.00 -20.80
CA ASN A 59 3.64 1.01 -21.01
C ASN A 59 4.24 2.40 -21.25
N ILE A 60 4.95 2.56 -22.37
CA ILE A 60 5.07 3.87 -23.01
C ILE A 60 3.87 3.93 -23.96
N ASP A 61 2.95 4.86 -23.72
CA ASP A 61 1.85 5.12 -24.63
C ASP A 61 2.43 5.38 -26.05
N PRO A 62 2.07 4.57 -27.06
CA PRO A 62 2.65 4.70 -28.40
C PRO A 62 2.10 5.89 -29.20
N GLN A 63 1.41 6.85 -28.56
CA GLN A 63 0.91 8.08 -29.20
C GLN A 63 1.55 9.35 -28.63
N LEU A 64 2.77 9.27 -28.10
CA LEU A 64 3.62 10.45 -27.88
C LEU A 64 4.76 10.54 -28.88
#